data_AF-A0A4Q2SNR0-F1
#
_entry.id   AF-A0A4Q2SNR0-F1
#
_cell.length_a   1.000
_cell.length_b   1.000
_cell.length_c   1.000
_cell.angle_alpha   90.00
_cell.angle_beta   90.00
_cell.angle_gamma   90.00
#
_symmetry.space_group_name_H-M   'P 1'
#
loop_
_entity.id
_entity.type
_entity.pdbx_description
1 polymer ?
#
loop_
_entity_poly.entity_id
_entity_poly.type
_entity_poly.pdbx_seq_one_letter_code
_entity_poly.pdbx_strand_id
1 'polypeptide(L)'
;MKDDTWSAISTTSIMCCLVAGWMAAQMLYLGGLAQDRSQDRLYSQFRGELAAATAPIGPVTEVGAPVATLAIPRLGVHQVVVEGTASGDLLTGPGHLRNTVLPGQLGTSAVFGRARTYGGPFARLGELATGDQITVTTAQGGKRFSVIGVRRAGDPLPQPRPDGAARLVLVSGEASGSRLPSLSAGGVVYVDAEAAQAFDTPAGLPRVVPDPEQVMGAESGAVMPLLVLCLALLLALTLTVIAARQRFGAALVWVVATPVVLAVAWLTTDVVMRLLPNLM
;
A
#
# COMPACT_ATOMS: atom_id res chain seq x y z
N MET A 1 23.89 29.71 30.70
CA MET A 1 22.60 30.24 30.16
C MET A 1 22.64 30.48 28.65
N LYS A 2 23.57 31.27 28.09
CA LYS A 2 23.65 31.52 26.63
C LYS A 2 24.14 30.29 25.83
N ASP A 3 24.99 29.47 26.44
CA ASP A 3 25.51 28.25 25.80
C ASP A 3 24.49 27.10 25.83
N ASP A 4 23.63 27.05 26.85
CA ASP A 4 22.58 26.03 27.01
C ASP A 4 21.46 26.18 25.97
N THR A 5 21.06 27.43 25.69
CA THR A 5 20.03 27.73 24.69
C THR A 5 20.52 27.43 23.28
N TRP A 6 21.78 27.73 22.97
CA TRP A 6 22.39 27.38 21.68
C TRP A 6 22.49 25.87 21.46
N SER A 7 22.87 25.13 22.51
CA SER A 7 22.91 23.66 22.47
C SER A 7 21.52 23.05 22.25
N ALA A 8 20.49 23.59 22.92
CA ALA A 8 19.11 23.14 22.73
C ALA A 8 18.60 23.41 21.30
N ILE A 9 18.79 24.63 20.79
CA ILE A 9 18.36 25.02 19.43
C ILE A 9 19.05 24.13 18.39
N SER A 10 20.38 23.99 18.46
CA SER A 10 21.13 23.15 17.52
C SER A 10 20.69 21.68 17.55
N THR A 11 20.43 21.11 18.74
CA THR A 11 19.94 19.73 18.86
C THR A 11 18.57 19.56 18.21
N THR A 12 17.64 20.46 18.49
CA THR A 12 16.29 20.40 17.93
C THR A 12 16.33 20.55 16.41
N SER A 13 17.14 21.46 15.88
CA SER A 13 17.31 21.61 14.43
C SER A 13 17.87 20.33 13.79
N ILE A 14 18.91 19.73 14.37
CA ILE A 14 19.49 18.46 13.85
C ILE A 14 18.45 17.34 13.91
N MET A 15 17.69 17.22 15.00
CA MET A 15 16.61 16.25 15.13
C MET A 15 15.54 16.42 14.05
N CYS A 16 15.09 17.66 13.81
CA CYS A 16 14.14 17.96 12.74
C CYS A 16 14.71 17.58 11.36
N CYS A 17 15.97 17.92 11.07
CA CYS A 17 16.63 17.55 9.82
C CYS A 17 16.76 16.03 9.65
N LEU A 18 17.11 15.30 10.72
CA LEU A 18 17.22 13.84 10.70
C LEU A 18 15.87 13.19 10.43
N VAL A 19 14.82 13.59 11.15
CA VAL A 19 13.47 13.02 10.98
C VAL A 19 12.91 13.36 9.60
N ALA A 20 13.01 14.62 9.15
CA ALA A 20 12.52 15.03 7.83
C ALA A 20 13.31 14.38 6.69
N GLY A 21 14.63 14.31 6.81
CA GLY A 21 15.50 13.63 5.85
C GLY A 21 15.22 12.14 5.76
N TRP A 22 14.99 11.48 6.91
CA TRP A 22 14.59 10.08 6.97
C TRP A 22 13.23 9.84 6.31
N MET A 23 12.23 10.65 6.64
CA MET A 23 10.89 10.54 6.07
C MET A 23 10.93 10.68 4.54
N ALA A 24 11.70 11.64 4.02
CA ALA A 24 11.92 11.80 2.59
C ALA A 24 12.63 10.58 1.96
N ALA A 25 13.67 10.06 2.62
CA ALA A 25 14.37 8.85 2.15
C ALA A 25 13.45 7.62 2.14
N GLN A 26 12.58 7.48 3.13
CA GLN A 26 11.61 6.39 3.21
C GLN A 26 10.56 6.47 2.12
N MET A 27 9.93 7.63 1.94
CA MET A 27 8.92 7.81 0.90
C MET A 27 9.46 7.59 -0.52
N LEU A 28 10.70 8.03 -0.79
CA LEU A 28 11.27 8.02 -2.13
C LEU A 28 12.03 6.73 -2.49
N TYR A 29 12.62 6.05 -1.49
CA TYR A 29 13.50 4.91 -1.75
C TYR A 29 13.21 3.71 -0.84
N LEU A 30 13.23 3.89 0.48
CA LEU A 30 13.19 2.74 1.39
C LEU A 30 11.82 2.05 1.42
N GLY A 31 10.73 2.76 1.13
CA GLY A 31 9.39 2.19 1.04
C GLY A 31 9.27 1.13 -0.07
N GLY A 32 9.93 1.33 -1.21
CA GLY A 32 9.99 0.33 -2.28
C GLY A 32 10.71 -0.95 -1.80
N LEU A 33 11.87 -0.80 -1.16
CA LEU A 33 12.60 -1.94 -0.59
C LEU A 33 11.82 -2.67 0.52
N ALA A 34 11.09 -1.91 1.34
CA ALA A 34 10.22 -2.48 2.36
C ALA A 34 9.10 -3.32 1.73
N GLN A 35 8.49 -2.80 0.66
CA GLN A 35 7.48 -3.52 -0.10
C GLN A 35 8.04 -4.77 -0.79
N ASP A 36 9.20 -4.69 -1.44
CA ASP A 36 9.81 -5.85 -2.09
C ASP A 36 10.04 -6.98 -1.08
N ARG A 37 10.53 -6.63 0.11
CA ARG A 37 10.70 -7.58 1.21
C ARG A 37 9.37 -8.16 1.71
N SER A 38 8.29 -7.36 1.78
CA SER A 38 6.98 -7.91 2.14
C SER A 38 6.45 -8.83 1.05
N GLN A 39 6.65 -8.50 -0.22
CA GLN A 39 6.24 -9.31 -1.36
C GLN A 39 6.94 -10.67 -1.39
N ASP A 40 8.24 -10.74 -1.11
CA ASP A 40 8.97 -12.01 -0.99
C ASP A 40 8.39 -12.93 0.10
N ARG A 41 8.04 -12.34 1.25
CA ARG A 41 7.41 -13.07 2.37
C ARG A 41 6.01 -13.54 2.01
N LEU A 42 5.18 -12.65 1.45
CA LEU A 42 3.83 -12.96 1.01
C LEU A 42 3.83 -14.05 -0.07
N TYR A 43 4.78 -14.01 -1.01
CA TYR A 43 4.91 -15.03 -2.04
C TYR A 43 5.29 -16.38 -1.45
N SER A 44 6.24 -16.40 -0.52
CA SER A 44 6.66 -17.62 0.18
C SER A 44 5.51 -18.21 1.01
N GLN A 45 4.75 -17.37 1.71
CA GLN A 45 3.56 -17.75 2.46
C GLN A 45 2.50 -18.33 1.53
N PHE A 46 2.11 -17.60 0.49
CA PHE A 46 1.06 -18.02 -0.43
C PHE A 46 1.41 -19.32 -1.14
N ARG A 47 2.67 -19.47 -1.59
CA ARG A 47 3.16 -20.72 -2.16
C ARG A 47 3.03 -21.89 -1.18
N GLY A 48 3.32 -21.66 0.10
CA GLY A 48 3.14 -22.66 1.16
C GLY A 48 1.66 -23.04 1.35
N GLU A 49 0.77 -22.06 1.42
CA GLU A 49 -0.67 -22.26 1.56
C GLU A 49 -1.28 -22.97 0.35
N LEU A 50 -0.82 -22.64 -0.87
CA LEU A 50 -1.21 -23.35 -2.09
C LEU A 50 -0.77 -24.81 -2.06
N ALA A 51 0.47 -25.08 -1.63
CA ALA A 51 0.99 -26.44 -1.50
C ALA A 51 0.25 -27.25 -0.42
N ALA A 52 -0.20 -26.60 0.64
CA ALA A 52 -0.98 -27.20 1.72
C ALA A 52 -2.49 -27.28 1.42
N ALA A 53 -2.96 -26.72 0.30
CA ALA A 53 -4.38 -26.55 -0.03
C ALA A 53 -5.18 -25.79 1.06
N THR A 54 -4.53 -24.87 1.78
CA THR A 54 -5.15 -24.02 2.81
C THR A 54 -5.32 -22.57 2.36
N ALA A 55 -4.89 -22.23 1.15
CA ALA A 55 -5.04 -20.89 0.60
C ALA A 55 -6.52 -20.50 0.46
N PRO A 56 -6.86 -19.21 0.63
CA PRO A 56 -8.25 -18.76 0.67
C PRO A 56 -8.95 -18.95 -0.68
N ILE A 57 -10.11 -19.58 -0.64
CA ILE A 57 -11.07 -19.68 -1.77
C ILE A 57 -12.40 -18.98 -1.46
N GLY A 58 -12.63 -18.65 -0.19
CA GLY A 58 -13.89 -18.14 0.33
C GLY A 58 -13.93 -16.62 0.48
N PRO A 59 -15.10 -16.08 0.82
CA PRO A 59 -15.34 -14.63 0.87
C PRO A 59 -14.79 -13.93 2.12
N VAL A 60 -14.35 -14.69 3.13
CA VAL A 60 -13.83 -14.14 4.38
C VAL A 60 -12.38 -14.58 4.53
N THR A 61 -11.49 -13.63 4.31
CA THR A 61 -10.04 -13.79 4.47
C THR A 61 -9.55 -12.72 5.45
N GLU A 62 -8.51 -13.04 6.23
CA GLU A 62 -7.90 -12.06 7.13
C GLU A 62 -7.21 -10.95 6.34
N VAL A 63 -7.36 -9.70 6.79
CA VAL A 63 -6.69 -8.55 6.17
C VAL A 63 -5.18 -8.73 6.19
N GLY A 64 -4.53 -8.44 5.07
CA GLY A 64 -3.10 -8.61 4.85
C GLY A 64 -2.67 -10.03 4.45
N ALA A 65 -3.57 -11.02 4.50
CA ALA A 65 -3.25 -12.37 4.03
C ALA A 65 -3.18 -12.39 2.48
N PRO A 66 -2.30 -13.21 1.89
CA PRO A 66 -2.19 -13.31 0.44
C PRO A 66 -3.38 -14.07 -0.16
N VAL A 67 -4.01 -13.50 -1.19
CA VAL A 67 -5.18 -14.10 -1.86
C VAL A 67 -4.91 -14.53 -3.29
N ALA A 68 -3.96 -13.88 -3.96
CA ALA A 68 -3.64 -14.17 -5.35
C ALA A 68 -2.23 -13.70 -5.72
N THR A 69 -1.68 -14.23 -6.81
CA THR A 69 -0.58 -13.56 -7.53
C THR A 69 -1.09 -12.90 -8.79
N LEU A 70 -0.71 -11.64 -9.02
CA LEU A 70 -1.07 -10.83 -10.17
C LEU A 70 0.15 -10.59 -11.06
N ALA A 71 0.01 -10.86 -12.35
CA ALA A 71 1.02 -10.59 -13.36
C ALA A 71 0.44 -9.72 -14.49
N ILE A 72 1.09 -8.58 -14.77
CA ILE A 72 0.74 -7.66 -15.85
C ILE A 72 2.00 -7.44 -16.71
N PRO A 73 2.24 -8.28 -17.74
CA PRO A 73 3.49 -8.26 -18.50
C PRO A 73 3.82 -6.90 -19.11
N ARG A 74 2.83 -6.19 -19.66
CA ARG A 74 3.03 -4.87 -20.26
C ARG A 74 3.58 -3.83 -19.28
N LEU A 75 3.23 -3.96 -18.00
CA LEU A 75 3.69 -3.06 -16.95
C LEU A 75 4.90 -3.61 -16.17
N GLY A 76 5.32 -4.85 -16.44
CA GLY A 76 6.37 -5.55 -15.69
C GLY A 76 5.96 -5.86 -14.24
N VAL A 77 4.66 -5.93 -13.94
CA VAL A 77 4.16 -6.16 -12.58
C VAL A 77 4.05 -7.65 -12.33
N HIS A 78 4.66 -8.13 -11.25
CA HIS A 78 4.52 -9.49 -10.72
C HIS A 78 4.46 -9.40 -9.19
N GLN A 79 3.26 -9.35 -8.62
CA GLN A 79 3.07 -9.10 -7.19
C GLN A 79 1.96 -9.97 -6.60
N VAL A 80 2.08 -10.28 -5.32
CA VAL A 80 1.06 -10.91 -4.51
C VAL A 80 0.03 -9.86 -4.12
N VAL A 81 -1.23 -10.19 -4.35
CA VAL A 81 -2.40 -9.44 -3.91
C VAL A 81 -2.74 -9.88 -2.50
N VAL A 82 -2.86 -8.93 -1.57
CA VAL A 82 -3.32 -9.17 -0.19
C VAL A 82 -4.81 -8.88 -0.05
N GLU A 83 -5.46 -9.45 0.95
CA GLU A 83 -6.83 -9.06 1.30
C GLU A 83 -6.85 -7.70 2.00
N GLY A 84 -7.77 -6.80 1.61
CA GLY A 84 -7.88 -5.46 2.17
C GLY A 84 -7.32 -4.39 1.23
N THR A 85 -7.92 -3.21 1.28
CA THR A 85 -7.58 -2.05 0.42
C THR A 85 -7.35 -0.78 1.22
N ALA A 86 -7.15 -0.91 2.53
CA ALA A 86 -6.85 0.24 3.36
C ALA A 86 -5.42 0.72 3.08
N SER A 87 -5.11 1.97 3.39
CA SER A 87 -3.82 2.58 3.04
C SER A 87 -2.63 1.80 3.64
N GLY A 88 -2.80 1.24 4.84
CA GLY A 88 -1.82 0.39 5.50
C GLY A 88 -1.58 -0.95 4.80
N ASP A 89 -2.62 -1.57 4.25
CA ASP A 89 -2.53 -2.85 3.54
C ASP A 89 -1.74 -2.68 2.25
N LEU A 90 -2.03 -1.58 1.53
CA LEU A 90 -1.43 -1.26 0.26
C LEU A 90 0.05 -0.84 0.34
N LEU A 91 0.61 -0.66 1.55
CA LEU A 91 2.06 -0.49 1.76
C LEU A 91 2.86 -1.75 1.43
N THR A 92 2.19 -2.92 1.45
CA THR A 92 2.84 -4.21 1.23
C THR A 92 2.69 -4.72 -0.20
N GLY A 93 1.77 -4.15 -0.98
CA GLY A 93 1.47 -4.55 -2.36
C GLY A 93 0.03 -4.22 -2.78
N PRO A 94 -0.43 -4.72 -3.94
CA PRO A 94 -1.82 -4.60 -4.36
C PRO A 94 -2.77 -5.29 -3.37
N GLY A 95 -3.96 -4.74 -3.20
CA GLY A 95 -4.96 -5.21 -2.24
C GLY A 95 -6.28 -5.56 -2.90
N HIS A 96 -6.96 -6.59 -2.43
CA HIS A 96 -8.27 -7.03 -2.90
C HIS A 96 -9.39 -6.42 -2.06
N LEU A 97 -10.41 -5.88 -2.74
CA LEU A 97 -11.55 -5.27 -2.09
C LEU A 97 -12.48 -6.36 -1.53
N ARG A 98 -12.61 -6.40 -0.20
CA ARG A 98 -13.19 -7.54 0.53
C ARG A 98 -14.68 -7.81 0.27
N ASN A 99 -15.44 -6.83 -0.24
CA ASN A 99 -16.83 -7.06 -0.65
C ASN A 99 -16.98 -7.54 -2.10
N THR A 100 -15.87 -7.83 -2.77
CA THR A 100 -15.85 -8.36 -4.13
C THR A 100 -15.42 -9.81 -4.14
N VAL A 101 -15.74 -10.54 -5.22
CA VAL A 101 -15.33 -11.93 -5.36
C VAL A 101 -13.83 -12.03 -5.56
N LEU A 102 -13.20 -13.14 -5.18
CA LEU A 102 -11.77 -13.32 -5.43
C LEU A 102 -11.48 -13.27 -6.94
N PRO A 103 -10.30 -12.79 -7.36
CA PRO A 103 -9.95 -12.71 -8.77
C PRO A 103 -10.11 -14.06 -9.50
N GLY A 104 -10.94 -14.07 -10.54
CA GLY A 104 -11.21 -15.27 -11.36
C GLY A 104 -12.51 -15.99 -11.01
N GLN A 105 -13.14 -15.66 -9.87
CA GLN A 105 -14.46 -16.15 -9.52
C GLN A 105 -15.57 -15.48 -10.34
N LEU A 106 -16.74 -16.11 -10.37
CA LEU A 106 -17.93 -15.60 -11.03
C LEU A 106 -18.41 -14.34 -10.29
N GLY A 107 -17.97 -13.20 -10.78
CA GLY A 107 -18.37 -11.89 -10.29
C GLY A 107 -17.49 -10.81 -10.91
N THR A 108 -17.52 -9.65 -10.26
CA THR A 108 -16.53 -8.61 -10.46
C THR A 108 -15.63 -8.60 -9.22
N SER A 109 -14.33 -8.79 -9.42
CA SER A 109 -13.30 -8.61 -8.40
C SER A 109 -12.66 -7.22 -8.57
N ALA A 110 -12.34 -6.55 -7.47
CA ALA A 110 -11.60 -5.30 -7.51
C ALA A 110 -10.26 -5.41 -6.78
N VAL A 111 -9.19 -4.97 -7.44
CA VAL A 111 -7.83 -4.96 -6.89
C VAL A 111 -7.27 -3.55 -6.97
N PHE A 112 -6.87 -3.01 -5.82
CA PHE A 112 -6.39 -1.65 -5.66
C PHE A 112 -4.86 -1.68 -5.56
N GLY A 113 -4.20 -0.64 -6.03
CA GLY A 113 -2.76 -0.52 -5.91
C GLY A 113 -2.31 0.93 -5.96
N ARG A 114 -1.22 1.23 -5.23
CA ARG A 114 -0.66 2.58 -5.15
C ARG A 114 -0.05 3.02 -6.47
N ALA A 115 -0.12 4.32 -6.72
CA ALA A 115 0.39 4.93 -7.95
C ALA A 115 1.84 5.41 -7.85
N ARG A 116 2.35 5.78 -6.67
CA ARG A 116 3.72 6.33 -6.54
C ARG A 116 4.52 5.72 -5.40
N THR A 117 3.94 5.71 -4.20
CA THR A 117 4.71 5.35 -3.01
C THR A 117 4.72 3.84 -2.78
N TYR A 118 5.72 3.36 -2.03
CA TYR A 118 5.93 1.95 -1.72
C TYR A 118 5.90 1.11 -3.02
N GLY A 119 6.91 1.29 -3.87
CA GLY A 119 7.03 0.56 -5.15
C GLY A 119 6.04 0.97 -6.26
N GLY A 120 4.88 1.57 -5.94
CA GLY A 120 3.92 2.07 -6.92
C GLY A 120 3.49 1.01 -7.94
N PRO A 121 2.93 -0.14 -7.51
CA PRO A 121 2.64 -1.29 -8.39
C PRO A 121 1.80 -0.90 -9.62
N PHE A 122 0.91 0.08 -9.47
CA PHE A 122 -0.02 0.52 -10.52
C PHE A 122 0.29 1.94 -11.03
N ALA A 123 1.53 2.42 -10.86
CA ALA A 123 1.98 3.73 -11.34
C ALA A 123 1.67 4.00 -12.82
N ARG A 124 1.72 2.94 -13.64
CA ARG A 124 1.54 2.97 -15.10
C ARG A 124 0.25 2.30 -15.55
N LEU A 125 -0.73 2.16 -14.66
CA LEU A 125 -1.96 1.42 -14.95
C LEU A 125 -2.73 2.01 -16.15
N GLY A 126 -2.64 3.34 -16.36
CA GLY A 126 -3.23 4.02 -17.51
C GLY A 126 -2.54 3.76 -18.86
N GLU A 127 -1.40 3.08 -18.90
CA GLU A 127 -0.70 2.71 -20.16
C GLU A 127 -1.21 1.39 -20.77
N LEU A 128 -2.11 0.70 -20.06
CA LEU A 128 -2.80 -0.49 -20.57
C LEU A 128 -3.77 -0.10 -21.69
N ALA A 129 -3.93 -1.01 -22.63
CA ALA A 129 -4.81 -0.90 -23.77
C ALA A 129 -5.67 -2.17 -23.88
N THR A 130 -6.80 -2.04 -24.56
CA THR A 130 -7.68 -3.17 -24.86
C THR A 130 -6.90 -4.30 -25.53
N GLY A 131 -7.10 -5.53 -25.04
CA GLY A 131 -6.39 -6.73 -25.51
C GLY A 131 -5.16 -7.12 -24.69
N ASP A 132 -4.63 -6.20 -23.87
CA ASP A 132 -3.51 -6.51 -22.99
C ASP A 132 -3.89 -7.61 -21.98
N GLN A 133 -2.91 -8.45 -21.65
CA GLN A 133 -3.14 -9.63 -20.82
C GLN A 133 -2.80 -9.34 -19.36
N ILE A 134 -3.68 -9.80 -18.47
CA ILE A 134 -3.46 -9.82 -17.02
C ILE A 134 -3.65 -11.27 -16.57
N THR A 135 -2.66 -11.85 -15.89
CA THR A 135 -2.77 -13.20 -15.35
C THR A 135 -2.92 -13.13 -13.84
N VAL A 136 -3.94 -13.79 -13.30
CA VAL A 136 -4.13 -13.93 -11.87
C VAL A 136 -4.13 -15.40 -11.51
N THR A 137 -3.40 -15.77 -10.45
CA THR A 137 -3.41 -17.14 -9.92
C THR A 137 -3.90 -17.11 -8.49
N THR A 138 -5.00 -17.81 -8.23
CA THR A 138 -5.57 -18.02 -6.89
C THR A 138 -5.44 -19.48 -6.50
N ALA A 139 -5.96 -19.84 -5.31
CA ALA A 139 -6.08 -21.24 -4.89
C ALA A 139 -6.94 -22.12 -5.82
N GLN A 140 -7.83 -21.52 -6.62
CA GLN A 140 -8.63 -22.23 -7.62
C GLN A 140 -7.89 -22.42 -8.96
N GLY A 141 -6.74 -21.76 -9.13
CA GLY A 141 -5.88 -21.87 -10.31
C GLY A 141 -5.63 -20.54 -11.02
N GLY A 142 -4.99 -20.62 -12.18
CA GLY A 142 -4.65 -19.47 -13.03
C GLY A 142 -5.78 -19.06 -13.98
N LYS A 143 -6.08 -17.76 -14.03
CA LYS A 143 -6.97 -17.13 -15.02
C LYS A 143 -6.25 -16.02 -15.76
N ARG A 144 -6.45 -16.02 -17.09
CA ARG A 144 -6.00 -14.94 -17.98
C ARG A 144 -7.19 -14.04 -18.29
N PHE A 145 -7.01 -12.76 -18.03
CA PHE A 145 -7.94 -11.69 -18.34
C PHE A 145 -7.40 -10.88 -19.51
N SER A 146 -8.30 -10.46 -20.39
CA SER A 146 -8.00 -9.48 -21.43
C SER A 146 -8.58 -8.13 -21.01
N VAL A 147 -7.77 -7.08 -21.05
CA VAL A 147 -8.22 -5.71 -20.80
C VAL A 147 -9.30 -5.36 -21.82
N ILE A 148 -10.44 -4.85 -21.35
CA ILE A 148 -11.53 -4.37 -22.20
C ILE A 148 -11.44 -2.85 -22.40
N GLY A 149 -10.96 -2.12 -21.39
CA GLY A 149 -10.81 -0.68 -21.47
C GLY A 149 -10.19 -0.07 -20.21
N VAL A 150 -9.76 1.18 -20.36
CA VAL A 150 -9.27 2.04 -19.29
C VAL A 150 -10.25 3.19 -19.13
N ARG A 151 -10.68 3.44 -17.90
CA ARG A 151 -11.67 4.47 -17.56
C ARG A 151 -11.18 5.34 -16.42
N ARG A 152 -11.72 6.55 -16.35
CA ARG A 152 -11.48 7.53 -15.28
C ARG A 152 -12.77 7.79 -14.51
N ALA A 153 -12.63 8.48 -13.38
CA ALA A 153 -13.80 8.90 -12.61
C ALA A 153 -14.77 9.74 -13.48
N GLY A 154 -16.03 9.31 -13.57
CA GLY A 154 -17.06 9.94 -14.38
C GLY A 154 -17.31 9.30 -15.76
N ASP A 155 -16.41 8.42 -16.22
CA ASP A 155 -16.61 7.67 -17.47
C ASP A 155 -17.77 6.67 -17.35
N PRO A 156 -18.44 6.33 -18.47
CA PRO A 156 -19.53 5.36 -18.47
C PRO A 156 -19.03 3.98 -18.00
N LEU A 157 -19.90 3.25 -17.32
CA LEU A 157 -19.62 1.86 -16.94
C LEU A 157 -19.46 1.00 -18.20
N PRO A 158 -18.56 0.00 -18.17
CA PRO A 158 -18.42 -0.94 -19.27
C PRO A 158 -19.71 -1.71 -19.50
N GLN A 159 -19.83 -2.30 -20.69
CA GLN A 159 -20.95 -3.19 -21.04
C GLN A 159 -21.21 -4.23 -19.93
N PRO A 160 -22.46 -4.71 -19.77
CA PRO A 160 -22.75 -5.79 -18.86
C PRO A 160 -21.82 -6.98 -19.09
N ARG A 161 -21.33 -7.56 -18.00
CA ARG A 161 -20.45 -8.72 -18.04
C ARG A 161 -21.18 -9.90 -18.70
N PRO A 162 -20.54 -10.66 -19.61
CA PRO A 162 -21.14 -11.86 -20.17
C PRO A 162 -21.46 -12.91 -19.09
N ASP A 163 -22.51 -13.69 -19.30
CA ASP A 163 -22.87 -14.78 -18.38
C ASP A 163 -21.73 -15.80 -18.28
N GLY A 164 -21.40 -16.20 -17.05
CA GLY A 164 -20.30 -17.14 -16.78
C GLY A 164 -18.88 -16.54 -16.84
N ALA A 165 -18.73 -15.26 -17.21
CA ALA A 165 -17.42 -14.60 -17.26
C ALA A 165 -17.00 -14.05 -15.88
N ALA A 166 -15.69 -13.97 -15.64
CA ALA A 166 -15.12 -13.25 -14.50
C ALA A 166 -14.65 -11.86 -14.96
N ARG A 167 -14.95 -10.82 -14.18
CA ARG A 167 -14.43 -9.46 -14.43
C ARG A 167 -13.45 -9.07 -13.33
N LEU A 168 -12.34 -8.47 -13.72
CA LEU A 168 -11.33 -7.90 -12.85
C LEU A 168 -11.29 -6.39 -13.08
N VAL A 169 -11.34 -5.62 -12.01
CA VAL A 169 -11.21 -4.17 -12.03
C VAL A 169 -9.96 -3.80 -11.25
N LEU A 170 -8.94 -3.30 -11.95
CA LEU A 170 -7.77 -2.73 -11.31
C LEU A 170 -8.03 -1.25 -11.03
N VAL A 171 -7.67 -0.76 -9.84
CA VAL A 171 -7.93 0.62 -9.41
C VAL A 171 -6.66 1.25 -8.88
N SER A 172 -6.34 2.45 -9.35
CA SER A 172 -5.20 3.22 -8.85
C SER A 172 -5.43 4.72 -8.95
N GLY A 173 -4.60 5.50 -8.25
CA GLY A 173 -4.57 6.95 -8.40
C GLY A 173 -3.91 7.31 -9.72
N GLU A 174 -4.36 8.40 -10.35
CA GLU A 174 -3.67 8.91 -11.54
C GLU A 174 -2.49 9.78 -11.08
N ALA A 175 -1.28 9.27 -11.30
CA ALA A 175 -0.06 10.04 -11.10
C ALA A 175 0.03 11.12 -12.17
N SER A 176 -0.38 12.35 -11.85
CA SER A 176 -0.13 13.52 -12.71
C SER A 176 1.38 13.58 -13.04
N GLY A 177 1.74 13.70 -14.32
CA GLY A 177 3.11 13.60 -14.86
C GLY A 177 4.13 14.66 -14.37
N SER A 178 3.84 15.34 -13.26
CA SER A 178 4.80 16.15 -12.54
C SER A 178 5.88 15.27 -11.91
N ARG A 179 7.16 15.63 -12.16
CA ARG A 179 8.34 14.97 -11.58
C ARG A 179 8.43 15.11 -10.05
N LEU A 180 7.67 16.03 -9.47
CA LEU A 180 7.53 16.17 -8.03
C LEU A 180 6.44 15.21 -7.54
N PRO A 181 6.62 14.56 -6.37
CA PRO A 181 5.55 13.81 -5.73
C PRO A 181 4.42 14.77 -5.38
N SER A 182 3.44 14.88 -6.27
CA SER A 182 2.18 15.55 -5.92
C SER A 182 1.51 14.67 -4.89
N LEU A 183 1.36 15.20 -3.67
CA LEU A 183 0.58 14.58 -2.60
C LEU A 183 -0.94 14.65 -2.89
N SER A 184 -1.34 15.18 -4.04
CA SER A 184 -2.71 15.13 -4.57
C SER A 184 -2.77 14.20 -5.79
N ALA A 185 -3.72 13.26 -5.75
CA ALA A 185 -4.06 12.38 -6.85
C ALA A 185 -5.07 13.18 -7.64
N GLY A 186 -4.72 13.54 -8.87
CA GLY A 186 -5.59 14.37 -9.72
C GLY A 186 -6.87 13.63 -10.15
N GLY A 187 -6.88 12.30 -10.06
CA GLY A 187 -8.01 11.45 -10.44
C GLY A 187 -7.76 9.99 -10.07
N VAL A 188 -8.74 9.14 -10.40
CA VAL A 188 -8.67 7.68 -10.23
C VAL A 188 -8.75 7.05 -11.62
N VAL A 189 -7.85 6.12 -11.89
CA VAL A 189 -7.87 5.29 -13.09
C VAL A 189 -8.37 3.89 -12.72
N TYR A 190 -9.24 3.36 -13.56
CA TYR A 190 -9.71 1.99 -13.47
C TYR A 190 -9.43 1.26 -14.77
N VAL A 191 -9.04 0.00 -14.67
CA VAL A 191 -8.85 -0.88 -15.82
C VAL A 191 -9.75 -2.08 -15.64
N ASP A 192 -10.70 -2.21 -16.56
CA ASP A 192 -11.60 -3.35 -16.58
C ASP A 192 -11.00 -4.43 -17.49
N ALA A 193 -11.03 -5.67 -17.04
CA ALA A 193 -10.55 -6.82 -17.78
C ALA A 193 -11.47 -8.02 -17.57
N GLU A 194 -11.55 -8.91 -18.56
CA GLU A 194 -12.49 -10.03 -18.57
C GLU A 194 -11.82 -11.36 -18.88
N ALA A 195 -12.33 -12.42 -18.25
CA ALA A 195 -11.99 -13.80 -18.55
C ALA A 195 -13.28 -14.57 -18.89
N ALA A 196 -13.26 -15.30 -20.00
CA ALA A 196 -14.45 -15.96 -20.56
C ALA A 196 -15.07 -17.06 -19.68
N GLN A 197 -14.25 -17.72 -18.85
CA GLN A 197 -14.70 -18.75 -17.93
C GLN A 197 -14.33 -18.34 -16.51
N ALA A 198 -15.32 -18.16 -15.65
CA ALA A 198 -15.11 -17.94 -14.23
C ALA A 198 -14.92 -19.26 -13.46
N PHE A 199 -14.39 -19.16 -12.25
CA PHE A 199 -14.50 -20.20 -11.23
C PHE A 199 -15.79 -20.03 -10.42
N ASP A 200 -16.18 -21.08 -9.72
CA ASP A 200 -17.31 -21.01 -8.79
C ASP A 200 -17.01 -20.04 -7.65
N THR A 201 -18.03 -19.26 -7.28
CA THR A 201 -17.98 -18.26 -6.22
C THR A 201 -18.68 -18.79 -4.98
N PRO A 202 -17.98 -19.01 -3.87
CA PRO A 202 -18.64 -19.33 -2.61
C PRO A 202 -19.50 -18.15 -2.12
N ALA A 203 -20.67 -18.46 -1.54
CA ALA A 203 -21.57 -17.43 -1.02
C ALA A 203 -21.03 -16.82 0.29
N GLY A 204 -21.44 -15.58 0.59
CA GLY A 204 -21.19 -14.94 1.90
C GLY A 204 -20.26 -13.74 1.90
N LEU A 205 -20.25 -12.94 0.83
CA LEU A 205 -19.46 -11.70 0.79
C LEU A 205 -19.83 -10.72 1.92
N PRO A 206 -18.85 -10.05 2.55
CA PRO A 206 -19.09 -8.92 3.43
C PRO A 206 -19.98 -7.87 2.75
N ARG A 207 -21.06 -7.46 3.43
CA ARG A 207 -22.00 -6.46 2.88
C ARG A 207 -21.52 -5.02 3.04
N VAL A 208 -20.64 -4.78 4.00
CA VAL A 208 -20.17 -3.45 4.39
C VAL A 208 -18.66 -3.41 4.27
N VAL A 209 -18.17 -2.43 3.53
CA VAL A 209 -16.74 -2.11 3.44
C VAL A 209 -16.49 -0.89 4.30
N PRO A 210 -15.50 -0.93 5.23
CA PRO A 210 -15.10 0.24 5.99
C PRO A 210 -14.64 1.39 5.08
N ASP A 211 -14.91 2.63 5.48
CA ASP A 211 -14.53 3.83 4.70
C ASP A 211 -13.06 3.87 4.24
N PRO A 212 -12.05 3.43 5.03
CA PRO A 212 -10.66 3.44 4.58
C PRO A 212 -10.35 2.54 3.38
N GLU A 213 -11.18 1.55 3.11
CA GLU A 213 -11.03 0.63 1.99
C GLU A 213 -11.71 1.09 0.70
N GLN A 214 -12.53 2.13 0.80
CA GLN A 214 -13.13 2.75 -0.37
C GLN A 214 -12.07 3.45 -1.21
N VAL A 215 -12.42 3.75 -2.46
CA VAL A 215 -11.52 4.46 -3.38
C VAL A 215 -11.14 5.82 -2.77
N MET A 216 -9.83 6.08 -2.66
CA MET A 216 -9.29 7.28 -2.01
C MET A 216 -9.64 7.40 -0.51
N GLY A 217 -9.97 6.28 0.15
CA GLY A 217 -10.20 6.20 1.58
C GLY A 217 -8.92 6.44 2.39
N ALA A 218 -9.06 7.01 3.58
CA ALA A 218 -7.97 7.28 4.52
C ALA A 218 -8.30 6.72 5.90
N GLU A 219 -7.31 6.19 6.61
CA GLU A 219 -7.49 5.54 7.92
C GLU A 219 -7.46 6.55 9.08
N SER A 220 -8.33 7.55 9.11
CA SER A 220 -8.23 8.64 10.10
C SER A 220 -8.57 8.22 11.54
N GLY A 221 -9.49 7.27 11.74
CA GLY A 221 -10.07 6.98 13.05
C GLY A 221 -9.10 6.33 14.05
N ALA A 222 -8.50 5.19 13.68
CA ALA A 222 -7.63 4.42 14.57
C ALA A 222 -6.16 4.87 14.55
N VAL A 223 -5.74 5.58 13.49
CA VAL A 223 -4.33 5.93 13.27
C VAL A 223 -3.93 7.22 13.99
N MET A 224 -4.87 8.13 14.24
CA MET A 224 -4.58 9.41 14.91
C MET A 224 -4.01 9.27 16.33
N PRO A 225 -4.57 8.44 17.23
CA PRO A 225 -3.96 8.21 18.54
C PRO A 225 -2.56 7.61 18.45
N LEU A 226 -2.34 6.72 17.49
CA LEU A 226 -1.03 6.12 17.23
C LEU A 226 -0.03 7.17 16.75
N LEU A 227 -0.44 8.08 15.86
CA LEU A 227 0.39 9.20 15.42
C LEU A 227 0.77 10.10 16.59
N VAL A 228 -0.19 10.45 17.46
CA VAL A 228 0.08 11.24 18.66
C VAL A 228 1.11 10.55 19.55
N LEU A 229 1.01 9.23 19.74
CA LEU A 229 2.00 8.45 20.50
C LEU A 229 3.39 8.51 19.86
N CYS A 230 3.47 8.38 18.53
CA CYS A 230 4.74 8.45 17.79
C CYS A 230 5.39 9.83 17.90
N LEU A 231 4.59 10.89 17.76
CA LEU A 231 5.04 12.28 17.92
C LEU A 231 5.47 12.57 19.36
N ALA A 232 4.74 12.07 20.36
CA ALA A 232 5.11 12.18 21.77
C ALA A 232 6.43 11.44 22.06
N LEU A 233 6.65 10.28 21.44
CA LEU A 233 7.89 9.52 21.59
C LEU A 233 9.07 10.23 20.92
N LEU A 234 8.88 10.82 19.74
CA LEU A 234 9.89 11.68 19.11
C LEU A 234 10.21 12.89 19.99
N LEU A 235 9.21 13.54 20.60
CA LEU A 235 9.43 14.64 21.52
C LEU A 235 10.17 14.19 22.79
N ALA A 236 9.80 13.05 23.37
CA ALA A 236 10.51 12.51 24.54
C ALA A 236 11.97 12.19 24.18
N LEU A 237 12.22 11.66 22.98
CA LEU A 237 13.56 11.35 22.49
C LEU A 237 14.38 12.62 22.26
N THR A 238 13.80 13.67 21.68
CA THR A 238 14.51 14.96 21.51
C THR A 238 14.90 15.54 22.87
N LEU A 239 13.98 15.55 23.85
CA LEU A 239 14.26 16.02 25.21
C LEU A 239 15.33 15.18 25.90
N THR A 240 15.29 13.85 25.72
CA THR A 240 16.29 12.93 26.27
C THR A 240 17.66 13.19 25.66
N VAL A 241 17.75 13.42 24.34
CA VAL A 241 19.00 13.77 23.67
C VAL A 241 19.52 15.12 24.16
N ILE A 242 18.67 16.13 24.33
CA ILE A 242 19.06 17.44 24.88
C ILE A 242 19.63 17.26 26.30
N ALA A 243 18.96 16.52 27.17
CA ALA A 243 19.43 16.26 28.53
C ALA A 243 20.74 15.45 28.56
N ALA A 244 20.87 14.45 27.67
CA ALA A 244 22.09 13.65 27.55
C ALA A 244 23.28 14.50 27.05
N ARG A 245 23.05 15.42 26.11
CA ARG A 245 24.07 16.34 25.61
C ARG A 245 24.60 17.32 26.66
N GLN A 246 23.89 17.53 27.77
CA GLN A 246 24.38 18.33 28.90
C GLN A 246 25.35 17.54 29.79
N ARG A 247 25.32 16.20 29.75
CA ARG A 247 26.10 15.34 30.65
C ARG A 247 27.21 14.57 29.93
N PHE A 248 27.04 14.32 28.63
CA PHE A 248 27.93 13.48 27.83
C PHE A 248 28.41 14.20 26.57
N GLY A 249 29.52 13.73 26.01
CA GLY A 249 30.06 14.24 24.75
C GLY A 249 29.10 14.01 23.57
N ALA A 250 29.01 15.00 22.67
CA ALA A 250 28.06 14.98 21.56
C ALA A 250 28.19 13.76 20.65
N ALA A 251 29.42 13.30 20.37
CA ALA A 251 29.66 12.14 19.53
C ALA A 251 29.03 10.86 20.12
N LEU A 252 29.21 10.63 21.42
CA LEU A 252 28.67 9.44 22.10
C LEU A 252 27.15 9.47 22.11
N VAL A 253 26.54 10.63 22.37
CA VAL A 253 25.08 10.77 22.35
C VAL A 253 24.52 10.49 20.96
N TRP A 254 25.10 11.02 19.89
CA TRP A 254 24.59 10.80 18.53
C TRP A 254 24.79 9.38 18.03
N VAL A 255 25.90 8.72 18.38
CA VAL A 255 26.11 7.30 18.02
C VAL A 255 25.02 6.41 18.63
N VAL A 256 24.57 6.69 19.85
CA VAL A 256 23.52 5.92 20.54
C VAL A 256 22.12 6.36 20.11
N ALA A 257 21.89 7.66 19.97
CA ALA A 257 20.56 8.20 19.69
C ALA A 257 20.12 7.94 18.25
N THR A 258 21.02 8.08 17.26
CA THR A 258 20.65 8.02 15.84
C THR A 258 19.88 6.75 15.46
N PRO A 259 20.33 5.52 15.80
CA PRO A 259 19.58 4.31 15.47
C PRO A 259 18.14 4.31 16.03
N VAL A 260 17.97 4.81 17.26
CA VAL A 260 16.66 4.89 17.92
C VAL A 260 15.80 5.96 17.25
N VAL A 261 16.37 7.14 16.94
CA VAL A 261 15.68 8.22 16.23
C VAL A 261 15.19 7.73 14.86
N LEU A 262 16.03 7.02 14.11
CA LEU A 262 15.66 6.49 12.80
C LEU A 262 14.58 5.40 12.89
N ALA A 263 14.66 4.51 13.88
CA ALA A 263 13.63 3.50 14.10
C ALA A 263 12.26 4.12 14.44
N VAL A 264 12.24 5.14 15.29
CA VAL A 264 11.01 5.85 15.63
C VAL A 264 10.51 6.67 14.44
N ALA A 265 11.40 7.36 13.72
CA ALA A 265 11.04 8.09 12.51
C ALA A 265 10.46 7.17 11.43
N TRP A 266 10.96 5.94 11.31
CA TRP A 266 10.39 4.92 10.43
C TRP A 266 8.94 4.60 10.80
N LEU A 267 8.72 4.30 12.08
CA LEU A 267 7.39 3.95 12.58
C LEU A 267 6.41 5.12 12.42
N THR A 268 6.84 6.35 12.74
CA THR A 268 6.06 7.56 12.52
C THR A 268 5.70 7.73 11.05
N THR A 269 6.64 7.49 10.13
CA THR A 269 6.39 7.63 8.69
C THR A 269 5.35 6.63 8.22
N ASP A 270 5.45 5.35 8.59
CA ASP A 270 4.44 4.34 8.21
C ASP A 270 3.03 4.71 8.74
N VAL A 271 2.95 5.29 9.95
CA VAL A 271 1.69 5.78 10.53
C VAL A 271 1.16 6.99 9.76
N VAL A 272 2.01 7.94 9.38
CA VAL A 272 1.60 9.08 8.53
C VAL A 272 1.10 8.59 7.17
N MET A 273 1.73 7.58 6.58
CA MET A 273 1.32 7.06 5.27
C MET A 273 -0.10 6.46 5.29
N ARG A 274 -0.52 5.87 6.41
CA ARG A 274 -1.90 5.35 6.57
C ARG A 274 -2.97 6.44 6.58
N LEU A 275 -2.60 7.66 6.94
CA LEU A 275 -3.49 8.82 6.89
C LEU A 275 -3.63 9.39 5.48
N LEU A 276 -2.72 9.05 4.56
CA LEU A 276 -2.85 9.42 3.17
C LEU A 276 -3.89 8.53 2.48
N PRO A 277 -4.56 9.03 1.42
CA PRO A 277 -5.46 8.22 0.63
C PRO A 277 -4.79 6.95 0.12
N ASN A 278 -5.51 5.84 0.18
CA ASN A 278 -4.99 4.49 -0.08
C ASN A 278 -4.32 4.31 -1.46
N LEU A 279 -4.74 5.03 -2.50
CA LEU A 279 -4.21 4.87 -3.86
C LEU A 279 -2.95 5.70 -4.21
N MET A 280 -2.36 6.43 -3.24
CA MET A 280 -1.23 7.35 -3.47
C MET A 280 0.15 6.72 -3.53
#